data_AF-A0A6N7BCX5-F1
#
_entry.id   AF-A0A6N7BCX5-F1
#
_cell.length_a   1.000
_cell.length_b   1.000
_cell.length_c   1.000
_cell.angle_alpha   90.00
_cell.angle_beta   90.00
_cell.angle_gamma   90.00
#
_symmetry.space_group_name_H-M   'P 1'
#
loop_
_entity.id
_entity.type
_entity.pdbx_description
1 polymer ?
#
loop_
_entity_poly.entity_id
_entity_poly.type
_entity_poly.pdbx_seq_one_letter_code
_entity_poly.pdbx_strand_id
1 'polypeptide(L)'
;LLFPVRSLRGLFTWITCPTILARLVRDIELAKGTCEWKMEVFDNLRNGKVYGTETNQNKISDSDLRVVLEEFTLDFSPNDEVTKIAKWISANVISQKPEYKFWKEKIITNLLVLSDNDFSDFVQHSTEVNARIRLGDGKSSDTKHGGNLFYEENLPAESVLYSTVLASIPHKKENDSAVKKPKEVIEYIKTIKDFRIQIGGDETVGKGIVKPTFLDGGTNVVNK
;
A
#
# COMPACT_ATOMS: atom_id res chain seq x y z
N LEU A 1 1.19 -0.28 -3.53
CA LEU A 1 0.01 0.50 -3.97
C LEU A 1 0.08 1.89 -3.41
N LEU A 2 0.08 2.02 -2.07
CA LEU A 2 0.24 3.28 -1.37
C LEU A 2 1.50 3.23 -0.52
N PHE A 3 2.28 4.30 -0.57
CA PHE A 3 3.46 4.49 0.26
C PHE A 3 3.24 5.69 1.18
N PRO A 4 3.46 5.57 2.49
CA PRO A 4 3.26 6.68 3.42
C PRO A 4 4.51 7.57 3.43
N VAL A 5 4.31 8.89 3.31
CA VAL A 5 5.39 9.87 3.37
C VAL A 5 5.03 10.94 4.37
N ARG A 6 6.02 11.40 5.15
CA ARG A 6 5.84 12.50 6.10
C ARG A 6 5.41 13.75 5.36
N SER A 7 4.42 14.44 5.91
CA SER A 7 3.89 15.67 5.33
C SER A 7 3.86 16.75 6.40
N LEU A 8 4.26 17.97 6.05
CA LEU A 8 4.28 19.12 6.96
C LEU A 8 2.90 19.35 7.62
N ARG A 9 1.83 19.16 6.85
CA ARG A 9 0.43 19.18 7.31
C ARG A 9 -0.17 17.78 7.23
N GLY A 10 -0.99 17.40 8.21
CA GLY A 10 -1.69 16.11 8.21
C GLY A 10 -0.84 14.91 8.69
N LEU A 11 0.31 15.15 9.32
CA LEU A 11 1.30 14.19 9.86
C LEU A 11 2.01 13.37 8.78
N PHE A 12 1.24 12.64 7.98
CA PHE A 12 1.70 11.91 6.81
C PHE A 12 0.58 11.86 5.77
N THR A 13 0.95 11.49 4.56
CA THR A 13 0.06 11.30 3.43
C THR A 13 0.38 10.00 2.73
N TRP A 14 -0.61 9.40 2.06
CA TRP A 14 -0.35 8.28 1.17
C TRP A 14 -0.09 8.82 -0.23
N ILE A 15 1.04 8.41 -0.80
CA ILE A 15 1.40 8.69 -2.17
C ILE A 15 1.23 7.46 -3.05
N THR A 16 0.92 7.71 -4.32
CA THR A 16 0.96 6.74 -5.41
C THR A 16 1.33 7.46 -6.71
N CYS A 17 1.36 6.74 -7.83
CA CYS A 17 1.71 7.30 -9.13
C CYS A 17 0.92 6.65 -10.28
N PRO A 18 0.89 7.30 -11.47
CA PRO A 18 0.16 6.80 -12.64
C PRO A 18 0.51 5.37 -13.02
N THR A 19 1.79 4.98 -13.01
CA THR A 19 2.21 3.63 -13.37
C THR A 19 1.65 2.57 -12.39
N ILE A 20 1.64 2.86 -11.09
CA ILE A 20 1.09 1.94 -10.08
C ILE A 20 -0.43 1.84 -10.19
N LEU A 21 -1.12 2.95 -10.45
CA LEU A 21 -2.57 2.97 -10.66
C LEU A 21 -2.97 2.24 -11.95
N ALA A 22 -2.22 2.40 -13.04
CA ALA A 22 -2.45 1.68 -14.30
C ALA A 22 -2.31 0.17 -14.13
N ARG A 23 -1.34 -0.27 -13.29
CA ARG A 23 -1.20 -1.69 -12.92
C ARG A 23 -2.40 -2.18 -12.12
N LEU A 24 -2.86 -1.39 -11.14
CA LEU A 24 -4.05 -1.72 -10.36
C LEU A 24 -5.29 -1.87 -11.26
N VAL A 25 -5.53 -0.94 -12.19
CA VAL A 25 -6.65 -1.02 -13.14
C VAL A 25 -6.60 -2.31 -13.96
N ARG A 26 -5.43 -2.63 -14.53
CA ARG A 26 -5.22 -3.88 -15.29
C ARG A 26 -5.51 -5.13 -14.47
N ASP A 27 -5.09 -5.14 -13.20
CA ASP A 27 -5.28 -6.29 -12.31
C ASP A 27 -6.73 -6.43 -11.83
N ILE A 28 -7.44 -5.30 -11.64
CA ILE A 28 -8.88 -5.28 -11.37
C ILE A 28 -9.66 -5.83 -12.56
N GLU A 29 -9.30 -5.43 -13.79
CA GLU A 29 -9.90 -5.96 -15.01
C GLU A 29 -9.67 -7.48 -15.17
N LEU A 30 -8.47 -7.97 -14.83
CA LEU A 30 -8.17 -9.40 -14.78
C LEU A 30 -9.09 -10.15 -13.80
N ALA A 31 -9.44 -9.49 -12.69
CA ALA A 31 -10.42 -9.96 -11.73
C ALA A 31 -11.88 -9.64 -12.11
N LYS A 32 -12.15 -9.20 -13.35
CA LYS A 32 -13.49 -8.79 -13.86
C LYS A 32 -14.16 -7.67 -13.06
N GLY A 33 -13.39 -6.90 -12.31
CA GLY A 33 -13.87 -5.68 -11.67
C GLY A 33 -13.89 -4.50 -12.64
N THR A 34 -14.35 -3.36 -12.15
CA THR A 34 -14.34 -2.10 -12.90
C THR A 34 -13.82 -0.96 -12.02
N CYS A 35 -13.25 0.04 -12.68
CA CYS A 35 -12.79 1.28 -12.07
C CYS A 35 -13.55 2.44 -12.71
N GLU A 36 -13.94 3.42 -11.91
CA GLU A 36 -14.72 4.59 -12.37
C GLU A 36 -13.84 5.81 -12.70
N TRP A 37 -12.53 5.71 -12.45
CA TRP A 37 -11.59 6.79 -12.70
C TRP A 37 -10.91 6.66 -14.05
N LYS A 38 -10.60 7.81 -14.64
CA LYS A 38 -9.93 7.96 -15.94
C LYS A 38 -8.44 8.15 -15.75
N MET A 39 -7.61 7.40 -16.49
CA MET A 39 -6.15 7.46 -16.36
C MET A 39 -5.53 8.63 -17.12
N GLU A 40 -6.20 9.11 -18.18
CA GLU A 40 -5.76 10.20 -19.06
C GLU A 40 -5.59 11.53 -18.29
N VAL A 41 -6.22 11.64 -17.12
CA VAL A 41 -6.06 12.79 -16.22
C VAL A 41 -4.61 12.98 -15.77
N PHE A 42 -3.80 11.91 -15.77
CA PHE A 42 -2.42 11.92 -15.33
C PHE A 42 -1.40 12.16 -16.45
N ASP A 43 -1.84 12.25 -17.72
CA ASP A 43 -0.95 12.38 -18.88
C ASP A 43 -0.06 13.63 -18.82
N ASN A 44 -0.51 14.66 -18.10
CA ASN A 44 0.19 15.94 -17.90
C ASN A 44 0.78 16.10 -16.49
N LEU A 45 0.74 15.06 -15.65
CA LEU A 45 1.40 15.09 -14.35
C LEU A 45 2.92 15.03 -14.56
N ARG A 46 3.64 16.01 -14.02
CA ARG A 46 5.08 16.20 -14.20
C ARG A 46 5.74 16.37 -12.83
N ASN A 47 7.05 16.16 -12.78
CA ASN A 47 7.83 16.32 -11.56
C ASN A 47 7.55 17.68 -10.89
N GLY A 48 7.49 17.69 -9.56
CA GLY A 48 7.20 18.90 -8.78
C GLY A 48 5.72 19.26 -8.71
N LYS A 49 4.83 18.53 -9.40
CA LYS A 49 3.37 18.68 -9.30
C LYS A 49 2.74 17.48 -8.62
N VAL A 50 1.65 17.72 -7.91
CA VAL A 50 0.91 16.67 -7.21
C VAL A 50 -0.60 16.88 -7.34
N TYR A 51 -1.32 15.79 -7.59
CA TYR A 51 -2.78 15.79 -7.55
C TYR A 51 -3.30 15.20 -6.26
N GLY A 52 -4.33 15.81 -5.69
CA GLY A 52 -5.01 15.31 -4.50
C GLY A 52 -6.51 15.43 -4.61
N THR A 53 -7.20 14.96 -3.57
CA THR A 53 -8.65 15.16 -3.45
C THR A 53 -8.99 16.63 -3.21
N GLU A 54 -10.19 17.06 -3.57
CA GLU A 54 -10.65 18.45 -3.30
C GLU A 54 -10.56 18.79 -1.80
N THR A 55 -10.89 17.82 -0.96
CA THR A 55 -10.85 17.93 0.50
C THR A 55 -9.49 17.57 1.11
N ASN A 56 -8.42 17.58 0.31
CA ASN A 56 -7.10 17.18 0.80
C ASN A 56 -6.57 18.14 1.86
N GLN A 57 -6.04 17.58 2.95
CA GLN A 57 -5.60 18.32 4.15
C GLN A 57 -4.07 18.55 4.22
N ASN A 58 -3.32 18.17 3.19
CA ASN A 58 -1.86 18.28 3.19
C ASN A 58 -1.34 19.65 2.68
N LYS A 59 -2.22 20.52 2.16
CA LYS A 59 -1.89 21.89 1.71
C LYS A 59 -1.34 22.73 2.87
N ILE A 60 -0.38 23.62 2.61
CA ILE A 60 0.21 24.52 3.63
C ILE A 60 -0.88 25.39 4.28
N SER A 61 -1.76 25.98 3.47
CA SER A 61 -2.94 26.75 3.86
C SER A 61 -3.97 26.84 2.71
N ASP A 62 -5.09 27.51 2.94
CA ASP A 62 -6.06 27.80 1.86
C ASP A 62 -5.54 28.85 0.86
N SER A 63 -4.56 29.67 1.26
CA SER A 63 -3.91 30.68 0.41
C SER A 63 -2.64 30.17 -0.28
N ASP A 64 -2.02 29.11 0.25
CA ASP A 64 -0.84 28.46 -0.32
C ASP A 64 -1.15 26.98 -0.49
N LEU A 65 -1.54 26.63 -1.71
CA LEU A 65 -1.98 25.28 -2.03
C LEU A 65 -0.85 24.26 -2.02
N ARG A 66 0.43 24.67 -2.02
CA ARG A 66 1.56 23.74 -2.10
C ARG A 66 1.53 22.72 -0.95
N VAL A 67 2.08 21.54 -1.22
CA VAL A 67 2.24 20.47 -0.25
C VAL A 67 3.72 20.26 0.00
N VAL A 68 4.11 20.05 1.27
CA VAL A 68 5.51 19.75 1.63
C VAL A 68 5.61 18.32 2.12
N LEU A 69 6.32 17.49 1.36
CA LEU A 69 6.57 16.07 1.65
C LEU A 69 8.06 15.87 1.94
N GLU A 70 8.38 15.38 3.13
CA GLU A 70 9.73 15.45 3.69
C GLU A 70 10.31 16.88 3.54
N GLU A 71 11.30 17.06 2.66
CA GLU A 71 11.95 18.34 2.35
C GLU A 71 11.49 18.96 1.02
N PHE A 72 10.68 18.24 0.23
CA PHE A 72 10.25 18.69 -1.09
C PHE A 72 8.95 19.47 -1.04
N THR A 73 8.90 20.59 -1.75
CA THR A 73 7.68 21.39 -1.92
C THR A 73 7.11 21.13 -3.31
N LEU A 74 5.84 20.72 -3.38
CA LEU A 74 5.15 20.32 -4.60
C LEU A 74 3.96 21.25 -4.87
N ASP A 75 3.76 21.59 -6.15
CA ASP A 75 2.62 22.36 -6.61
C ASP A 75 1.36 21.48 -6.65
N PHE A 76 0.45 21.73 -5.72
CA PHE A 76 -0.79 20.97 -5.59
C PHE A 76 -1.84 21.42 -6.59
N SER A 77 -2.62 20.47 -7.09
CA SER A 77 -3.88 20.76 -7.76
C SER A 77 -4.93 19.73 -7.35
N PRO A 78 -6.15 20.15 -6.97
CA PRO A 78 -7.22 19.20 -6.70
C PRO A 78 -7.64 18.49 -7.99
N ASN A 79 -8.12 17.26 -7.84
CA ASN A 79 -8.53 16.44 -8.96
C ASN A 79 -9.67 15.46 -8.59
N ASP A 80 -10.73 15.47 -9.38
CA ASP A 80 -11.93 14.64 -9.15
C ASP A 80 -11.64 13.14 -9.33
N GLU A 81 -10.76 12.76 -10.25
CA GLU A 81 -10.38 11.36 -10.47
C GLU A 81 -9.60 10.82 -9.26
N VAL A 82 -8.73 11.64 -8.65
CA VAL A 82 -8.07 11.29 -7.38
C VAL A 82 -9.09 11.13 -6.25
N THR A 83 -10.15 11.95 -6.23
CA THR A 83 -11.26 11.78 -5.27
C THR A 83 -11.99 10.45 -5.45
N LYS A 84 -12.24 10.02 -6.70
CA LYS A 84 -12.82 8.70 -6.99
C LYS A 84 -11.90 7.57 -6.53
N ILE A 85 -10.61 7.67 -6.81
CA ILE A 85 -9.61 6.68 -6.38
C ILE A 85 -9.59 6.58 -4.85
N ALA A 86 -9.52 7.71 -4.13
CA ALA A 86 -9.46 7.72 -2.68
C ALA A 86 -10.71 7.07 -2.04
N LYS A 87 -11.90 7.37 -2.58
CA LYS A 87 -13.16 6.74 -2.15
C LYS A 87 -13.17 5.25 -2.45
N TRP A 88 -12.71 4.83 -3.63
CA TRP A 88 -12.63 3.42 -3.99
C TRP A 88 -11.67 2.66 -3.06
N ILE A 89 -10.50 3.23 -2.74
CA ILE A 89 -9.54 2.63 -1.81
C ILE A 89 -10.14 2.53 -0.40
N SER A 90 -10.80 3.58 0.09
CA SER A 90 -11.48 3.56 1.39
C SER A 90 -12.54 2.45 1.49
N ALA A 91 -13.28 2.23 0.41
CA ALA A 91 -14.33 1.21 0.34
C ALA A 91 -13.78 -0.23 0.17
N ASN A 92 -12.73 -0.41 -0.61
CA ASN A 92 -12.32 -1.74 -1.09
C ASN A 92 -11.00 -2.26 -0.51
N VAL A 93 -10.09 -1.36 -0.12
CA VAL A 93 -8.72 -1.73 0.25
C VAL A 93 -8.51 -1.67 1.76
N ILE A 94 -8.99 -0.62 2.41
CA ILE A 94 -8.88 -0.50 3.87
C ILE A 94 -9.89 -1.45 4.55
N SER A 95 -9.49 -2.04 5.67
CA SER A 95 -10.35 -2.96 6.44
C SER A 95 -11.64 -2.26 6.90
N GLN A 96 -12.76 -2.96 6.78
CA GLN A 96 -14.10 -2.43 7.14
C GLN A 96 -14.42 -2.58 8.63
N LYS A 97 -13.51 -3.16 9.42
CA LYS A 97 -13.70 -3.31 10.87
C LYS A 97 -13.65 -1.94 11.58
N PRO A 98 -14.39 -1.74 12.70
CA PRO A 98 -14.51 -0.43 13.37
C PRO A 98 -13.18 0.23 13.74
N GLU A 99 -12.16 -0.56 14.11
CA GLU A 99 -10.85 -0.06 14.50
C GLU A 99 -10.05 0.60 13.36
N TYR A 100 -10.48 0.43 12.10
CA TYR A 100 -9.89 1.08 10.92
C TYR A 100 -10.69 2.29 10.43
N LYS A 101 -11.76 2.70 11.14
CA LYS A 101 -12.61 3.83 10.74
C LYS A 101 -11.80 5.10 10.47
N PHE A 102 -10.87 5.44 11.36
CA PHE A 102 -10.00 6.61 11.21
C PHE A 102 -9.21 6.56 9.89
N TRP A 103 -8.61 5.41 9.57
CA TRP A 103 -7.81 5.24 8.35
C TRP A 103 -8.63 5.30 7.07
N LYS A 104 -9.85 4.73 7.10
CA LYS A 104 -10.82 4.84 6.01
C LYS A 104 -11.22 6.29 5.72
N GLU A 105 -11.38 7.10 6.74
CA GLU A 105 -11.73 8.52 6.59
C GLU A 105 -10.50 9.32 6.13
N LYS A 106 -9.33 9.06 6.74
CA LYS A 106 -8.07 9.75 6.42
C LYS A 106 -7.65 9.58 4.97
N ILE A 107 -7.77 8.39 4.37
CA ILE A 107 -7.33 8.18 2.98
C ILE A 107 -8.10 9.08 1.99
N ILE A 108 -9.35 9.44 2.30
CA ILE A 108 -10.17 10.33 1.47
C ILE A 108 -9.61 11.77 1.47
N THR A 109 -8.96 12.19 2.55
CA THR A 109 -8.41 13.55 2.72
C THR A 109 -6.89 13.63 2.60
N ASN A 110 -6.21 12.50 2.39
CA ASN A 110 -4.74 12.40 2.47
C ASN A 110 -4.17 11.46 1.39
N LEU A 111 -4.87 11.26 0.27
CA LEU A 111 -4.28 10.62 -0.90
C LEU A 111 -3.71 11.68 -1.83
N LEU A 112 -2.48 11.44 -2.29
CA LEU A 112 -1.79 12.23 -3.31
C LEU A 112 -1.29 11.31 -4.44
N VAL A 113 -1.38 11.80 -5.67
CA VAL A 113 -0.82 11.16 -6.87
C VAL A 113 0.28 12.06 -7.42
N LEU A 114 1.50 11.55 -7.48
CA LEU A 114 2.69 12.26 -7.96
C LEU A 114 3.10 11.72 -9.33
N SER A 115 4.03 12.40 -9.98
CA SER A 115 4.72 11.83 -11.14
C SER A 115 5.42 10.51 -10.78
N ASP A 116 5.62 9.63 -11.76
CA ASP A 116 6.31 8.35 -11.53
C ASP A 116 7.74 8.54 -10.97
N ASN A 117 8.43 9.61 -11.39
CA ASN A 117 9.78 9.92 -10.92
C ASN A 117 9.78 10.39 -9.46
N ASP A 118 8.95 11.38 -9.11
CA ASP A 118 8.90 11.86 -7.71
C ASP A 118 8.46 10.73 -6.78
N PHE A 119 7.50 9.89 -7.21
CA PHE A 119 7.09 8.71 -6.44
C PHE A 119 8.24 7.71 -6.26
N SER A 120 9.00 7.42 -7.32
CA SER A 120 10.17 6.56 -7.26
C SER A 120 11.20 7.09 -6.26
N ASP A 121 11.47 8.40 -6.27
CA ASP A 121 12.42 9.02 -5.36
C ASP A 121 11.99 8.84 -3.90
N PHE A 122 10.71 9.07 -3.57
CA PHE A 122 10.20 8.83 -2.21
C PHE A 122 10.28 7.36 -1.80
N VAL A 123 9.87 6.43 -2.65
CA VAL A 123 9.88 5.00 -2.30
C VAL A 123 11.29 4.46 -2.08
N GLN A 124 12.30 5.03 -2.75
CA GLN A 124 13.71 4.64 -2.58
C GLN A 124 14.37 5.25 -1.35
N HIS A 125 13.94 6.45 -0.92
CA HIS A 125 14.69 7.22 0.09
C HIS A 125 13.91 7.49 1.38
N SER A 126 12.62 7.18 1.45
CA SER A 126 11.78 7.42 2.63
C SER A 126 11.41 6.13 3.38
N THR A 127 12.19 5.05 3.18
CA THR A 127 12.10 3.82 3.97
C THR A 127 12.81 3.97 5.32
N GLU A 128 12.45 3.12 6.28
CA GLU A 128 13.07 3.14 7.61
C GLU A 128 14.39 2.36 7.56
N VAL A 129 15.53 3.06 7.58
CA VAL A 129 16.85 2.44 7.66
C VAL A 129 17.35 2.48 9.11
N ASN A 130 17.35 1.32 9.77
CA ASN A 130 17.72 1.16 11.16
C ASN A 130 19.13 0.58 11.31
N ALA A 131 20.00 1.26 12.06
CA ALA A 131 21.26 0.71 12.51
C ALA A 131 21.03 -0.20 13.73
N ARG A 132 21.40 -1.48 13.62
CA ARG A 132 21.28 -2.45 14.71
C ARG A 132 22.65 -2.90 15.17
N ILE A 133 22.77 -3.09 16.48
CA ILE A 133 23.98 -3.61 17.10
C ILE A 133 23.72 -4.88 17.92
N ARG A 134 24.70 -5.76 17.95
CA ARG A 134 24.76 -6.88 18.89
C ARG A 134 25.73 -6.53 20.02
N LEU A 135 25.24 -6.58 21.26
CA LEU A 135 26.08 -6.45 22.45
C LEU A 135 26.52 -7.84 22.92
N GLY A 136 27.78 -7.96 23.35
CA GLY A 136 28.32 -9.18 23.96
C GLY A 136 28.07 -9.25 25.46
N ASP A 137 28.55 -10.31 26.08
CA ASP A 137 28.49 -10.49 27.53
C ASP A 137 29.25 -9.36 28.24
N GLY A 138 28.54 -8.59 29.09
CA GLY A 138 29.06 -7.37 29.71
C GLY A 138 28.55 -6.05 29.10
N LYS A 139 27.65 -6.10 28.11
CA LYS A 139 27.07 -4.92 27.41
C LYS A 139 28.08 -4.09 26.61
N SER A 140 29.27 -4.62 26.34
CA SER A 140 30.23 -4.03 25.39
C SER A 140 30.02 -4.59 23.99
N SER A 141 30.35 -3.81 22.96
CA SER A 141 30.41 -4.33 21.59
C SER A 141 31.60 -5.31 21.49
N ASP A 142 31.32 -6.58 21.17
CA ASP A 142 32.37 -7.60 21.01
C ASP A 142 33.03 -7.49 19.64
N THR A 143 33.82 -6.44 19.44
CA THR A 143 34.44 -6.11 18.14
C THR A 143 35.43 -7.15 17.63
N LYS A 144 35.78 -8.16 18.44
CA LYS A 144 36.79 -9.18 18.13
C LYS A 144 36.41 -10.06 16.93
N HIS A 145 35.13 -10.21 16.63
CA HIS A 145 34.65 -11.10 15.57
C HIS A 145 34.05 -10.37 14.34
N GLY A 146 34.03 -9.03 14.32
CA GLY A 146 33.37 -8.26 13.27
C GLY A 146 31.84 -8.47 13.23
N GLY A 147 31.12 -7.71 12.39
CA GLY A 147 29.67 -7.94 12.16
C GLY A 147 28.71 -7.46 13.27
N ASN A 148 29.19 -6.65 14.24
CA ASN A 148 28.34 -6.16 15.33
C ASN A 148 27.47 -4.96 14.99
N LEU A 149 27.70 -4.29 13.87
CA LEU A 149 26.88 -3.19 13.36
C LEU A 149 26.40 -3.57 11.97
N PHE A 150 25.09 -3.52 11.77
CA PHE A 150 24.47 -3.75 10.48
C PHE A 150 23.28 -2.81 10.29
N TYR A 151 22.93 -2.57 9.04
CA TYR A 151 21.79 -1.76 8.66
C TYR A 151 20.68 -2.64 8.10
N GLU A 152 19.46 -2.31 8.47
CA GLU A 152 18.26 -3.01 8.05
C GLU A 152 17.26 -1.99 7.51
N GLU A 153 16.78 -2.21 6.30
CA GLU A 153 15.74 -1.39 5.68
C GLU A 153 14.37 -2.02 5.90
N ASN A 154 13.42 -1.23 6.37
CA ASN A 154 12.06 -1.64 6.65
C ASN A 154 11.07 -0.82 5.81
N LEU A 155 10.09 -1.52 5.22
CA LEU A 155 8.94 -0.86 4.63
C LEU A 155 8.15 -0.15 5.75
N PRO A 156 7.84 1.16 5.63
CA PRO A 156 7.15 1.87 6.69
C PRO A 156 5.77 1.30 7.01
N ALA A 157 5.38 1.42 8.28
CA ALA A 157 4.01 1.16 8.71
C ALA A 157 3.02 2.04 7.93
N GLU A 158 1.77 1.59 7.77
CA GLU A 158 0.75 2.21 6.90
C GLU A 158 0.98 2.07 5.39
N SER A 159 2.02 1.36 4.95
CA SER A 159 2.16 0.96 3.54
C SER A 159 1.05 0.00 3.11
N VAL A 160 0.51 0.22 1.90
CA VAL A 160 -0.50 -0.66 1.30
C VAL A 160 0.10 -1.37 0.10
N LEU A 161 0.21 -2.68 0.20
CA LEU A 161 0.58 -3.57 -0.89
C LEU A 161 -0.66 -4.32 -1.40
N TYR A 162 -0.60 -4.82 -2.62
CA TYR A 162 -1.65 -5.67 -3.17
C TYR A 162 -1.04 -6.77 -4.03
N SER A 163 -1.77 -7.87 -4.16
CA SER A 163 -1.45 -8.97 -5.06
C SER A 163 -2.73 -9.62 -5.55
N THR A 164 -2.72 -10.09 -6.79
CA THR A 164 -3.79 -10.92 -7.34
C THR A 164 -3.63 -12.36 -6.86
N VAL A 165 -4.70 -12.97 -6.36
CA VAL A 165 -4.73 -14.38 -5.95
C VAL A 165 -5.55 -15.16 -6.96
N LEU A 166 -4.95 -16.17 -7.57
CA LEU A 166 -5.60 -17.05 -8.55
C LEU A 166 -5.68 -18.47 -7.97
N ALA A 167 -6.80 -19.14 -8.22
CA ALA A 167 -6.97 -20.55 -7.85
C ALA A 167 -7.34 -21.39 -9.08
N SER A 168 -6.78 -22.60 -9.13
CA SER A 168 -7.13 -23.64 -10.08
C SER A 168 -7.81 -24.82 -9.37
N ILE A 169 -8.21 -25.82 -10.15
CA ILE A 169 -8.76 -27.06 -9.59
C ILE A 169 -7.66 -27.71 -8.72
N PRO A 170 -7.95 -28.05 -7.45
CA PRO A 170 -6.99 -28.74 -6.59
C PRO A 170 -6.54 -30.08 -7.18
N HIS A 171 -5.25 -30.40 -7.09
CA HIS A 171 -4.68 -31.62 -7.67
C HIS A 171 -4.71 -32.86 -6.74
N LYS A 172 -5.27 -32.73 -5.53
CA LYS A 172 -5.38 -33.85 -4.58
C LYS A 172 -6.50 -34.80 -5.02
N LYS A 173 -6.30 -36.12 -4.87
CA LYS A 173 -7.29 -37.15 -5.24
C LYS A 173 -8.65 -36.86 -4.58
N GLU A 174 -9.73 -36.95 -5.35
CA GLU A 174 -11.08 -36.47 -4.99
C GLU A 174 -11.66 -37.02 -3.67
N ASN A 175 -11.26 -38.21 -3.25
CA ASN A 175 -11.74 -38.85 -2.02
C ASN A 175 -11.07 -38.32 -0.73
N ASP A 176 -10.07 -37.44 -0.84
CA ASP A 176 -9.23 -37.03 0.30
C ASP A 176 -9.08 -35.50 0.42
N SER A 177 -9.98 -34.73 -0.23
CA SER A 177 -9.93 -33.26 -0.21
C SER A 177 -11.24 -32.64 0.27
N ALA A 178 -11.15 -31.79 1.30
CA ALA A 178 -12.23 -30.93 1.77
C ALA A 178 -12.55 -29.78 0.79
N VAL A 179 -11.65 -29.51 -0.18
CA VAL A 179 -11.75 -28.42 -1.15
C VAL A 179 -11.66 -29.00 -2.56
N LYS A 180 -12.70 -28.85 -3.37
CA LYS A 180 -12.83 -29.49 -4.69
C LYS A 180 -12.87 -28.51 -5.84
N LYS A 181 -13.27 -27.25 -5.58
CA LYS A 181 -13.43 -26.22 -6.62
C LYS A 181 -12.47 -25.04 -6.40
N PRO A 182 -12.02 -24.36 -7.47
CA PRO A 182 -11.21 -23.14 -7.35
C PRO A 182 -11.83 -22.08 -6.44
N LYS A 183 -13.15 -21.91 -6.51
CA LYS A 183 -13.89 -20.98 -5.65
C LYS A 183 -13.76 -21.32 -4.17
N GLU A 184 -13.80 -22.59 -3.82
CA GLU A 184 -13.67 -23.04 -2.42
C GLU A 184 -12.24 -22.78 -1.89
N VAL A 185 -11.22 -22.86 -2.75
CA VAL A 185 -9.84 -22.46 -2.40
C VAL A 185 -9.78 -20.97 -2.06
N ILE A 186 -10.37 -20.12 -2.91
CA ILE A 186 -10.40 -18.67 -2.68
C ILE A 186 -11.16 -18.34 -1.39
N GLU A 187 -12.32 -18.95 -1.15
CA GLU A 187 -13.09 -18.72 0.08
C GLU A 187 -12.33 -19.17 1.33
N TYR A 188 -11.59 -20.29 1.26
CA TYR A 188 -10.70 -20.71 2.34
C TYR A 188 -9.59 -19.68 2.60
N ILE A 189 -8.92 -19.18 1.56
CA ILE A 189 -7.88 -18.15 1.71
C ILE A 189 -8.45 -16.86 2.30
N LYS A 190 -9.66 -16.44 1.89
CA LYS A 190 -10.30 -15.22 2.42
C LYS A 190 -10.51 -15.25 3.93
N THR A 191 -10.54 -16.40 4.58
CA THR A 191 -10.65 -16.50 6.05
C THR A 191 -9.51 -15.80 6.79
N ILE A 192 -8.33 -15.64 6.16
CA ILE A 192 -7.21 -14.91 6.78
C ILE A 192 -7.54 -13.44 7.05
N LYS A 193 -8.54 -12.87 6.36
CA LYS A 193 -9.00 -11.47 6.53
C LYS A 193 -9.48 -11.17 7.94
N ASP A 194 -9.80 -12.17 8.74
CA ASP A 194 -10.26 -11.96 10.10
C ASP A 194 -9.10 -11.71 11.08
N PHE A 195 -7.90 -12.14 10.71
CA PHE A 195 -6.69 -12.06 11.54
C PHE A 195 -5.80 -10.88 11.14
N ARG A 196 -4.75 -10.66 11.94
CA ARG A 196 -3.51 -10.00 11.51
C ARG A 196 -2.51 -11.12 11.23
N ILE A 197 -1.75 -11.00 10.16
CA ILE A 197 -0.74 -12.01 9.77
C ILE A 197 0.64 -11.38 9.82
N GLN A 198 1.68 -12.21 9.91
CA GLN A 198 3.06 -11.76 9.83
C GLN A 198 3.63 -12.13 8.44
N ILE A 199 4.34 -11.19 7.82
CA ILE A 199 5.05 -11.38 6.56
C ILE A 199 6.48 -10.86 6.72
N GLY A 200 7.47 -11.65 6.31
CA GLY A 200 8.88 -11.27 6.30
C GLY A 200 9.66 -11.77 7.52
N GLY A 201 10.84 -11.21 7.75
CA GLY A 201 11.69 -11.52 8.90
C GLY A 201 11.32 -10.72 10.16
N ASP A 202 12.21 -10.73 11.15
CA ASP A 202 12.16 -9.85 12.33
C ASP A 202 10.84 -9.90 13.14
N GLU A 203 10.16 -11.05 13.08
CA GLU A 203 8.93 -11.33 13.84
C GLU A 203 9.13 -11.10 15.35
N THR A 204 10.25 -11.56 15.90
CA THR A 204 10.54 -11.49 17.34
C THR A 204 10.79 -10.06 17.84
N VAL A 205 10.99 -9.10 16.93
CA VAL A 205 11.12 -7.66 17.23
C VAL A 205 9.92 -6.87 16.69
N GLY A 206 8.81 -7.55 16.39
CA GLY A 206 7.52 -6.95 16.08
C GLY A 206 7.37 -6.41 14.66
N LYS A 207 8.18 -6.87 13.70
CA LYS A 207 8.10 -6.43 12.29
C LYS A 207 7.18 -7.34 11.45
N GLY A 208 6.66 -6.77 10.36
CA GLY A 208 5.92 -7.53 9.35
C GLY A 208 4.46 -7.84 9.68
N ILE A 209 3.87 -7.26 10.73
CA ILE A 209 2.46 -7.48 11.08
C ILE A 209 1.59 -6.68 10.10
N VAL A 210 0.72 -7.38 9.34
CA VAL A 210 -0.16 -6.78 8.34
C VAL A 210 -1.61 -7.16 8.54
N LYS A 211 -2.51 -6.31 8.05
CA LYS A 211 -3.96 -6.58 7.98
C LYS A 211 -4.37 -6.94 6.55
N PRO A 212 -4.67 -8.20 6.24
CA PRO A 212 -5.18 -8.56 4.93
C PRO A 212 -6.63 -8.10 4.74
N THR A 213 -6.92 -7.65 3.52
CA THR A 213 -8.25 -7.38 2.99
C THR A 213 -8.38 -8.04 1.63
N PHE A 214 -9.62 -8.29 1.19
CA PHE A 214 -9.89 -8.94 -0.09
C PHE A 214 -10.90 -8.12 -0.86
N LEU A 215 -10.58 -7.88 -2.12
CA LEU A 215 -11.53 -7.47 -3.13
C LEU A 215 -12.08 -8.75 -3.79
N ASP A 216 -13.40 -8.84 -3.91
CA ASP A 216 -14.02 -9.96 -4.63
C ASP A 216 -13.72 -9.85 -6.13
N GLY A 217 -13.23 -10.94 -6.71
CA GLY A 217 -13.00 -11.07 -8.15
C GLY A 217 -14.01 -12.00 -8.82
N GLY A 218 -14.09 -11.93 -10.15
CA GLY A 218 -14.92 -12.79 -10.98
C GLY A 218 -14.29 -14.15 -11.29
N THR A 219 -15.09 -15.07 -11.80
CA THR A 219 -14.64 -16.40 -12.25
C THR A 219 -14.13 -16.36 -13.69
N ASN A 220 -12.84 -16.66 -13.91
CA ASN A 220 -12.32 -16.93 -15.25
C ASN A 220 -12.64 -18.38 -15.63
N VAL A 221 -13.61 -18.58 -16.53
CA VAL A 221 -13.87 -19.88 -17.13
C VAL A 221 -12.81 -20.07 -18.21
N VAL A 222 -11.77 -20.83 -17.90
CA VAL A 222 -10.85 -21.32 -18.93
C VAL A 222 -11.61 -22.43 -19.66
N ASN A 223 -12.22 -22.11 -20.80
CA ASN A 223 -12.68 -23.12 -21.75
C ASN A 223 -11.41 -23.82 -22.26
N LYS A 224 -11.18 -25.05 -21.79
CA LYS A 224 -10.21 -25.97 -22.39
C LYS A 224 -10.86 -26.68 -23.57
#